data_AF-A0A1J5AM83-F1
#
_entry.id   AF-A0A1J5AM83-F1
#
_cell.length_a   1.000
_cell.length_b   1.000
_cell.length_c   1.000
_cell.angle_alpha   90.00
_cell.angle_beta   90.00
_cell.angle_gamma   90.00
#
_symmetry.space_group_name_H-M   'P 1'
#
loop_
_entity.id
_entity.type
_entity.pdbx_description
1 polymer ?
#
loop_
_entity_poly.entity_id
_entity_poly.type
_entity_poly.pdbx_seq_one_letter_code
_entity_poly.pdbx_strand_id
1 'polypeptide(L)'
;MKQITFLSLICLLTTLCFGQRTFILNKGSENYSAVITVENCLDGTCEGKGTIELINKKSNLPFQTLATEDLYFYIDSTQSLTVNIIELYGEQSPFIFDDFNFDGAEDLAIRNGNNSSYGGPSYDIYVYNSINKKFELSEELTTLAVENLGMFQTDHKRKRIITYGKSGCCWHIYTEYEVISQIGLVKVYEVEKDAQLGDFVTVTTRILKNNKWKSSAKQYKTSEYYK
;
A
#
# COMPACT_ATOMS: atom_id res chain seq x y z
N MET A 1 21.14 72.52 -11.27
CA MET A 1 20.68 71.70 -10.14
C MET A 1 19.32 71.10 -10.48
N LYS A 2 19.25 69.80 -10.81
CA LYS A 2 18.00 69.04 -10.89
C LYS A 2 18.25 67.71 -10.19
N GLN A 3 17.67 67.53 -8.99
CA GLN A 3 17.68 66.27 -8.29
C GLN A 3 16.60 65.38 -8.90
N ILE A 4 16.99 64.19 -9.35
CA ILE A 4 16.09 63.12 -9.74
C ILE A 4 16.01 62.18 -8.55
N THR A 5 14.88 62.20 -7.84
CA THR A 5 14.56 61.25 -6.78
C THR A 5 14.11 59.93 -7.42
N PHE A 6 14.92 58.89 -7.27
CA PHE A 6 14.57 57.53 -7.68
C PHE A 6 13.81 56.86 -6.52
N LEU A 7 12.50 56.72 -6.68
CA LEU A 7 11.65 56.01 -5.72
C LEU A 7 11.80 54.51 -5.98
N SER A 8 12.57 53.82 -5.13
CA SER A 8 12.78 52.38 -5.22
C SER A 8 11.53 51.64 -4.73
N LEU A 9 10.85 50.96 -5.65
CA LEU A 9 9.67 50.14 -5.35
C LEU A 9 10.13 48.80 -4.76
N ILE A 10 9.99 48.65 -3.43
CA ILE A 10 10.27 47.41 -2.72
C ILE A 10 9.15 46.42 -3.00
N CYS A 11 9.42 45.44 -3.85
CA CYS A 11 8.52 44.31 -4.14
C CYS A 11 8.63 43.29 -3.00
N LEU A 12 7.64 43.25 -2.10
CA LEU A 12 7.49 42.22 -1.07
C LEU A 12 7.07 40.90 -1.74
N LEU A 13 8.04 40.06 -2.09
CA LEU A 13 7.80 38.65 -2.38
C LEU A 13 7.39 37.96 -1.07
N THR A 14 6.09 37.76 -0.85
CA THR A 14 5.62 36.85 0.20
C THR A 14 5.91 35.43 -0.26
N THR A 15 7.02 34.87 0.20
CA THR A 15 7.28 33.44 0.11
C THR A 15 6.26 32.71 0.98
N LEU A 16 5.23 32.13 0.35
CA LEU A 16 4.39 31.13 1.00
C LEU A 16 5.30 29.93 1.32
N CYS A 17 5.79 29.87 2.55
CA CYS A 17 6.48 28.70 3.07
C CYS A 17 5.40 27.64 3.32
N PHE A 18 5.15 26.79 2.32
CA PHE A 18 4.47 25.52 2.57
C PHE A 18 5.42 24.68 3.43
N GLY A 19 5.13 24.61 4.72
CA GLY A 19 5.95 23.91 5.68
C GLY A 19 5.73 22.41 5.55
N GLN A 20 6.74 21.70 5.05
CA GLN A 20 6.82 20.25 5.14
C GLN A 20 6.52 19.81 6.58
N ARG A 21 5.75 18.73 6.73
CA ARG A 21 5.40 18.15 8.03
C ARG A 21 6.22 16.91 8.27
N THR A 22 6.68 16.75 9.50
CA THR A 22 7.49 15.60 9.93
C THR A 22 6.76 14.80 11.00
N PHE A 23 6.75 13.48 10.83
CA PHE A 23 6.18 12.50 11.75
C PHE A 23 7.24 11.50 12.16
N ILE A 24 7.14 10.99 13.39
CA ILE A 24 8.01 9.93 13.89
C ILE A 24 7.16 8.68 14.11
N LEU A 25 7.48 7.62 13.38
CA LEU A 25 6.85 6.32 13.51
C LEU A 25 7.78 5.37 14.27
N ASN A 26 7.46 5.12 15.54
CA ASN A 26 8.23 4.22 16.41
C ASN A 26 7.59 2.83 16.56
N LYS A 27 6.39 2.62 16.03
CA LYS A 27 5.58 1.39 16.12
C LYS A 27 5.48 0.71 14.75
N GLY A 28 5.04 -0.56 14.73
CA GLY A 28 4.77 -1.32 13.51
C GLY A 28 5.90 -2.26 13.06
N SER A 29 7.15 -1.87 13.28
CA SER A 29 8.32 -2.72 13.04
C SER A 29 9.10 -2.94 14.33
N GLU A 30 9.64 -4.14 14.53
CA GLU A 30 10.58 -4.43 15.62
C GLU A 30 12.00 -3.93 15.31
N ASN A 31 12.34 -3.80 14.02
CA ASN A 31 13.69 -3.51 13.55
C ASN A 31 13.93 -2.02 13.26
N TYR A 32 12.89 -1.31 12.86
CA TYR A 32 12.98 0.05 12.32
C TYR A 32 12.02 1.02 13.01
N SER A 33 12.48 2.26 13.16
CA SER A 33 11.63 3.44 13.29
C SER A 33 11.75 4.26 12.01
N ALA A 34 10.80 5.14 11.74
CA ALA A 34 10.83 6.01 10.56
C ALA A 34 10.63 7.48 10.93
N VAL A 35 11.41 8.36 10.29
CA VAL A 35 11.13 9.80 10.21
C VAL A 35 10.51 10.05 8.84
N ILE A 36 9.26 10.50 8.85
CA ILE A 36 8.45 10.67 7.65
C ILE A 36 8.26 12.16 7.42
N THR A 37 8.66 12.65 6.26
CA THR A 37 8.38 14.02 5.84
C THR A 37 7.38 14.00 4.70
N VAL A 38 6.39 14.88 4.73
CA VAL A 38 5.36 15.01 3.69
C VAL A 38 5.15 16.48 3.35
N GLU A 39 4.87 16.74 2.08
CA GLU A 39 4.76 18.10 1.53
C GLU A 39 3.63 18.90 2.17
N ASN A 40 2.42 18.34 2.24
CA ASN A 40 1.23 19.05 2.68
C ASN A 40 0.48 18.25 3.73
N CYS A 41 -0.07 18.95 4.74
CA CYS A 41 -1.13 18.42 5.59
C CYS A 41 -2.19 19.49 5.82
N LEU A 42 -3.42 19.19 5.42
CA LEU A 42 -4.59 20.05 5.55
C LEU A 42 -5.76 19.22 6.12
N ASP A 43 -6.42 19.76 7.14
CA ASP A 43 -7.63 19.18 7.74
C ASP A 43 -7.52 17.68 8.09
N GLY A 44 -6.36 17.27 8.63
CA GLY A 44 -6.10 15.89 9.04
C GLY A 44 -5.73 14.94 7.91
N THR A 45 -5.64 15.42 6.67
CA THR A 45 -5.12 14.66 5.52
C THR A 45 -3.72 15.16 5.18
N CYS A 46 -2.78 14.25 5.01
CA CYS A 46 -1.42 14.54 4.56
C CYS A 46 -1.18 13.90 3.19
N GLU A 47 -0.68 14.70 2.24
CA GLU A 47 -0.51 14.27 0.85
C GLU A 47 0.67 14.94 0.12
N GLY A 48 1.09 14.34 -1.00
CA GLY A 48 2.11 14.85 -1.91
C GLY A 48 3.47 14.17 -1.74
N LYS A 49 4.55 14.85 -2.16
CA LYS A 49 5.90 14.25 -2.10
C LYS A 49 6.28 13.89 -0.67
N GLY A 50 6.80 12.68 -0.48
CA GLY A 50 7.17 12.16 0.82
C GLY A 50 8.57 11.58 0.86
N THR A 51 9.24 11.70 2.00
CA THR A 51 10.49 10.99 2.32
C THR A 51 10.34 10.18 3.60
N ILE A 52 10.90 8.98 3.60
CA ILE A 52 10.85 8.04 4.70
C ILE A 52 12.29 7.68 5.03
N GLU A 53 12.82 8.24 6.12
CA GLU A 53 14.12 7.86 6.66
C GLU A 53 13.93 6.75 7.70
N LEU A 54 14.33 5.54 7.33
CA LEU A 54 14.37 4.40 8.23
C LEU A 54 15.60 4.47 9.12
N ILE A 55 15.40 4.24 10.41
CA ILE A 55 16.45 4.20 11.44
C ILE A 55 16.45 2.80 12.04
N ASN A 56 17.60 2.15 12.08
CA ASN A 56 17.73 0.86 12.73
C ASN A 56 17.60 1.03 14.25
N LYS A 57 16.61 0.39 14.88
CA LYS A 57 16.33 0.53 16.32
C LYS A 57 17.45 0.02 17.22
N LYS A 58 18.20 -0.99 16.78
CA LYS A 58 19.27 -1.59 17.57
C LYS A 58 20.51 -0.70 17.63
N SER A 59 20.92 -0.13 16.49
CA SER A 59 22.10 0.74 16.42
C SER A 59 21.78 2.23 16.60
N ASN A 60 20.51 2.62 16.46
CA ASN A 60 20.06 4.00 16.41
C ASN A 60 20.77 4.82 15.32
N LEU A 61 21.02 4.20 14.16
CA LEU A 61 21.67 4.82 13.01
C LEU A 61 20.71 4.85 11.82
N PRO A 62 20.78 5.88 10.96
CA PRO A 62 20.07 5.90 9.68
C PRO A 62 20.40 4.62 8.90
N PHE A 63 19.36 3.97 8.40
CA PHE A 63 19.46 2.73 7.64
C PHE A 63 19.29 3.01 6.15
N GLN A 64 18.18 3.64 5.76
CA GLN A 64 17.87 3.94 4.36
C GLN A 64 16.84 5.05 4.26
N THR A 65 16.95 5.90 3.24
CA THR A 65 15.92 6.86 2.88
C THR A 65 15.19 6.39 1.63
N LEU A 66 13.87 6.33 1.70
CA LEU A 66 12.97 6.06 0.59
C LEU A 66 12.19 7.34 0.26
N ALA A 67 11.76 7.48 -0.99
CA ALA A 67 10.98 8.62 -1.45
C ALA A 67 9.78 8.12 -2.27
N THR A 68 8.68 8.84 -2.16
CA THR A 68 7.47 8.62 -2.96
C THR A 68 6.93 9.97 -3.44
N GLU A 69 6.38 9.99 -4.64
CA GLU A 69 5.85 11.22 -5.25
C GLU A 69 4.45 11.58 -4.71
N ASP A 70 3.74 10.62 -4.16
CA ASP A 70 2.35 10.77 -3.71
C ASP A 70 2.11 9.98 -2.41
N LEU A 71 2.79 10.37 -1.33
CA LEU A 71 2.48 9.85 -0.01
C LEU A 71 1.07 10.30 0.37
N TYR A 72 0.22 9.42 0.91
CA TYR A 72 -1.14 9.79 1.31
C TYR A 72 -1.53 9.11 2.63
N PHE A 73 -1.98 9.88 3.62
CA PHE A 73 -2.54 9.33 4.86
C PHE A 73 -3.39 10.32 5.64
N TYR A 74 -4.20 9.77 6.54
CA TYR A 74 -4.90 10.55 7.54
C TYR A 74 -4.13 10.54 8.86
N ILE A 75 -4.21 11.64 9.60
CA ILE A 75 -3.77 11.73 10.98
C ILE A 75 -4.98 11.83 11.89
N ASP A 76 -4.90 11.17 13.04
CA ASP A 76 -5.95 11.23 14.06
C ASP A 76 -5.93 12.55 14.85
N SER A 77 -6.84 12.70 15.81
CA SER A 77 -6.90 13.86 16.70
C SER A 77 -5.65 14.05 17.58
N THR A 78 -4.81 13.03 17.70
CA THR A 78 -3.50 13.07 18.39
C THR A 78 -2.35 13.42 17.45
N GLN A 79 -2.64 13.75 16.18
CA GLN A 79 -1.66 13.99 15.12
C GLN A 79 -0.78 12.76 14.82
N SER A 80 -1.30 11.56 15.07
CA SER A 80 -0.62 10.31 14.80
C SER A 80 -1.19 9.64 13.55
N LEU A 81 -0.32 8.96 12.81
CA LEU A 81 -0.71 8.06 11.73
C LEU A 81 -0.84 6.61 12.23
N THR A 82 -1.60 5.81 11.49
CA THR A 82 -1.74 4.37 11.73
C THR A 82 -0.66 3.57 11.00
N VAL A 83 -0.46 2.32 11.44
CA VAL A 83 0.55 1.43 10.88
C VAL A 83 0.03 0.00 10.91
N ASN A 84 0.35 -0.80 9.89
CA ASN A 84 0.01 -2.22 9.76
C ASN A 84 -1.50 -2.56 9.80
N ILE A 85 -2.39 -1.61 9.49
CA ILE A 85 -3.82 -1.89 9.33
C ILE A 85 -4.11 -2.18 7.85
N ILE A 86 -4.79 -3.30 7.58
CA ILE A 86 -5.24 -3.71 6.23
C ILE A 86 -6.71 -4.15 6.30
N GLU A 87 -7.62 -3.21 6.08
CA GLU A 87 -9.05 -3.47 6.00
C GLU A 87 -9.55 -3.20 4.57
N LEU A 88 -10.06 -4.23 3.90
CA LEU A 88 -10.46 -4.17 2.48
C LEU A 88 -11.43 -3.01 2.16
N TYR A 89 -12.34 -2.70 3.08
CA TYR A 89 -13.32 -1.61 2.94
C TYR A 89 -13.23 -0.58 4.06
N GLY A 90 -12.12 -0.61 4.80
CA GLY A 90 -11.88 0.24 5.95
C GLY A 90 -10.54 0.95 5.82
N GLU A 91 -9.85 1.06 6.94
CA GLU A 91 -8.54 1.70 6.97
C GLU A 91 -7.46 0.81 6.35
N GLN A 92 -6.61 1.41 5.52
CA GLN A 92 -5.33 0.81 5.12
C GLN A 92 -4.22 1.81 5.45
N SER A 93 -3.34 1.41 6.37
CA SER A 93 -2.27 2.27 6.88
C SER A 93 -1.29 2.68 5.77
N PRO A 94 -0.68 3.87 5.85
CA PRO A 94 0.33 4.30 4.87
C PRO A 94 1.62 3.49 4.91
N PHE A 95 1.92 2.87 6.05
CA PHE A 95 3.09 2.04 6.24
C PHE A 95 2.67 0.68 6.75
N ILE A 96 3.18 -0.36 6.12
CA ILE A 96 2.92 -1.74 6.49
C ILE A 96 4.24 -2.48 6.48
N PHE A 97 4.64 -2.95 7.65
CA PHE A 97 5.78 -3.83 7.85
C PHE A 97 5.27 -5.26 7.99
N ASP A 98 5.76 -6.15 7.13
CA ASP A 98 5.46 -7.58 7.16
C ASP A 98 6.49 -8.35 6.32
N ASP A 99 6.56 -9.67 6.42
CA ASP A 99 7.37 -10.52 5.55
C ASP A 99 6.55 -10.93 4.30
N PHE A 100 6.59 -10.11 3.23
CA PHE A 100 5.74 -10.30 2.06
C PHE A 100 6.21 -11.44 1.16
N ASN A 101 7.52 -11.71 1.14
CA ASN A 101 8.12 -12.76 0.32
C ASN A 101 8.30 -14.11 1.06
N PHE A 102 7.96 -14.15 2.36
CA PHE A 102 8.02 -15.30 3.26
C PHE A 102 9.44 -15.86 3.48
N ASP A 103 10.47 -15.00 3.43
CA ASP A 103 11.87 -15.34 3.64
C ASP A 103 12.37 -15.16 5.09
N GLY A 104 11.52 -14.61 5.96
CA GLY A 104 11.78 -14.36 7.37
C GLY A 104 12.37 -12.97 7.67
N ALA A 105 12.65 -12.15 6.66
CA ALA A 105 12.98 -10.74 6.82
C ALA A 105 11.72 -9.87 6.72
N GLU A 106 11.74 -8.76 7.44
CA GLU A 106 10.65 -7.79 7.39
C GLU A 106 10.83 -6.89 6.15
N ASP A 107 9.78 -6.80 5.35
CA ASP A 107 9.62 -5.94 4.19
C ASP A 107 8.81 -4.68 4.55
N LEU A 108 8.66 -3.75 3.60
CA LEU A 108 7.96 -2.48 3.81
C LEU A 108 7.08 -2.11 2.61
N ALA A 109 5.79 -1.88 2.86
CA ALA A 109 4.89 -1.21 1.92
C ALA A 109 4.74 0.26 2.30
N ILE A 110 4.84 1.14 1.31
CA ILE A 110 4.61 2.59 1.44
C ILE A 110 3.45 2.97 0.53
N ARG A 111 2.41 3.57 1.08
CA ARG A 111 1.29 4.07 0.28
C ARG A 111 1.79 5.18 -0.65
N ASN A 112 1.54 5.01 -1.94
CA ASN A 112 1.96 5.91 -3.02
C ASN A 112 0.75 6.52 -3.74
N GLY A 113 -0.31 6.81 -2.97
CA GLY A 113 -1.49 7.52 -3.43
C GLY A 113 -2.74 6.65 -3.41
N ASN A 114 -3.63 6.97 -4.34
CA ASN A 114 -4.96 6.37 -4.50
C ASN A 114 -5.16 5.81 -5.92
N ASN A 115 -4.13 5.15 -6.44
CA ASN A 115 -4.07 4.71 -7.83
C ASN A 115 -4.59 3.28 -8.03
N SER A 116 -5.10 2.65 -6.97
CA SER A 116 -5.65 1.30 -7.01
C SER A 116 -7.09 1.28 -7.52
N SER A 117 -7.68 0.09 -7.68
CA SER A 117 -9.04 -0.04 -8.24
C SER A 117 -10.05 0.84 -7.49
N TYR A 118 -10.89 1.55 -8.24
CA TYR A 118 -11.90 2.49 -7.71
C TYR A 118 -11.32 3.67 -6.90
N GLY A 119 -10.09 4.08 -7.19
CA GLY A 119 -9.41 5.13 -6.42
C GLY A 119 -9.00 4.66 -5.03
N GLY A 120 -8.80 3.34 -4.88
CA GLY A 120 -8.33 2.73 -3.65
C GLY A 120 -6.85 3.04 -3.37
N PRO A 121 -6.37 2.80 -2.15
CA PRO A 121 -4.98 3.05 -1.78
C PRO A 121 -4.03 2.19 -2.61
N SER A 122 -2.96 2.78 -3.15
CA SER A 122 -1.90 2.06 -3.88
C SER A 122 -0.60 2.07 -3.09
N TYR A 123 0.30 1.11 -3.34
CA TYR A 123 1.52 0.95 -2.55
C TYR A 123 2.74 0.63 -3.42
N ASP A 124 3.87 1.24 -3.08
CA ASP A 124 5.20 0.76 -3.44
C ASP A 124 5.62 -0.31 -2.42
N ILE A 125 5.95 -1.50 -2.90
CA ILE A 125 6.36 -2.61 -2.04
C ILE A 125 7.87 -2.78 -2.12
N TYR A 126 8.55 -2.65 -0.99
CA TYR A 126 9.98 -2.84 -0.90
C TYR A 126 10.32 -4.09 -0.11
N VAL A 127 11.05 -5.01 -0.75
CA VAL A 127 11.53 -6.25 -0.15
C VAL A 127 12.93 -6.05 0.41
N TYR A 128 13.20 -6.56 1.60
CA TYR A 128 14.52 -6.49 2.20
C TYR A 128 15.49 -7.45 1.50
N ASN A 129 16.49 -6.90 0.82
CA ASN A 129 17.57 -7.68 0.24
C ASN A 129 18.69 -7.88 1.26
N SER A 130 18.83 -9.10 1.80
CA SER A 130 19.84 -9.42 2.81
C SER A 130 21.29 -9.36 2.31
N ILE A 131 21.52 -9.53 1.00
CA ILE A 131 22.85 -9.44 0.37
C ILE A 131 23.26 -7.97 0.29
N ASN A 132 22.38 -7.12 -0.25
CA ASN A 132 22.62 -5.70 -0.44
C ASN A 132 22.36 -4.87 0.83
N LYS A 133 21.75 -5.48 1.85
CA LYS A 133 21.36 -4.87 3.13
C LYS A 133 20.55 -3.60 2.95
N LYS A 134 19.54 -3.65 2.08
CA LYS A 134 18.64 -2.53 1.78
C LYS A 134 17.28 -3.03 1.32
N PHE A 135 16.28 -2.19 1.47
CA PHE A 135 14.96 -2.35 0.87
C PHE A 135 15.05 -2.04 -0.63
N GLU A 136 14.55 -2.96 -1.46
CA GLU A 136 14.51 -2.87 -2.92
C GLU A 136 13.06 -2.96 -3.41
N LEU A 137 12.68 -2.08 -4.34
CA LEU A 137 11.33 -2.08 -4.90
C LEU A 137 11.05 -3.41 -5.62
N SER A 138 9.95 -4.05 -5.28
CA SER A 138 9.41 -5.22 -5.96
C SER A 138 8.31 -4.77 -6.91
N GLU A 139 8.62 -4.71 -8.20
CA GLU A 139 7.64 -4.36 -9.24
C GLU A 139 6.43 -5.30 -9.20
N GLU A 140 6.65 -6.61 -9.05
CA GLU A 140 5.60 -7.63 -9.07
C GLU A 140 4.61 -7.47 -7.91
N LEU A 141 5.11 -7.21 -6.69
CA LEU A 141 4.24 -6.98 -5.52
C LEU A 141 3.56 -5.61 -5.57
N THR A 142 4.26 -4.59 -6.09
CA THR A 142 3.72 -3.25 -6.32
C THR A 142 2.55 -3.31 -7.31
N THR A 143 2.68 -4.06 -8.40
CA THR A 143 1.58 -4.29 -9.35
C THR A 143 0.36 -4.93 -8.67
N LEU A 144 0.54 -5.90 -7.77
CA LEU A 144 -0.60 -6.46 -7.04
C LEU A 144 -1.34 -5.41 -6.20
N ALA A 145 -0.63 -4.49 -5.54
CA ALA A 145 -1.24 -3.44 -4.73
C ALA A 145 -1.92 -2.34 -5.57
N VAL A 146 -1.54 -2.19 -6.84
CA VAL A 146 -2.14 -1.23 -7.78
C VAL A 146 -3.33 -1.84 -8.54
N GLU A 147 -3.24 -3.08 -9.00
CA GLU A 147 -4.28 -3.66 -9.87
C GLU A 147 -5.49 -4.24 -9.11
N ASN A 148 -5.43 -4.32 -7.78
CA ASN A 148 -6.47 -4.91 -6.95
C ASN A 148 -7.19 -3.82 -6.13
N LEU A 149 -7.86 -4.18 -5.02
CA LEU A 149 -8.54 -3.25 -4.11
C LEU A 149 -7.60 -2.75 -3.00
N GLY A 150 -6.44 -2.28 -3.42
CA GLY A 150 -5.36 -1.81 -2.56
C GLY A 150 -4.48 -2.91 -2.01
N MET A 151 -4.01 -2.75 -0.77
CA MET A 151 -3.02 -3.64 -0.18
C MET A 151 -3.52 -5.08 -0.10
N PHE A 152 -2.66 -6.01 -0.48
CA PHE A 152 -2.91 -7.45 -0.34
C PHE A 152 -2.75 -7.92 1.12
N GLN A 153 -3.35 -9.06 1.45
CA GLN A 153 -3.15 -9.73 2.73
C GLN A 153 -2.09 -10.83 2.62
N THR A 154 -1.47 -11.18 3.73
CA THR A 154 -0.51 -12.27 3.85
C THR A 154 -1.07 -13.38 4.75
N ASP A 155 -0.92 -14.63 4.32
CA ASP A 155 -1.13 -15.81 5.15
C ASP A 155 0.23 -16.49 5.36
N HIS A 156 0.88 -16.13 6.46
CA HIS A 156 2.20 -16.66 6.84
C HIS A 156 2.24 -18.16 7.04
N LYS A 157 1.14 -18.75 7.53
CA LYS A 157 1.07 -20.19 7.79
C LYS A 157 1.09 -20.97 6.48
N ARG A 158 0.35 -20.50 5.48
CA ARG A 158 0.33 -21.13 4.14
C ARG A 158 1.41 -20.59 3.23
N LYS A 159 2.00 -19.43 3.52
CA LYS A 159 2.83 -18.61 2.62
C LYS A 159 2.07 -18.20 1.38
N ARG A 160 0.97 -17.47 1.58
CA ARG A 160 0.13 -16.95 0.48
C ARG A 160 -0.01 -15.44 0.55
N ILE A 161 0.09 -14.80 -0.60
CA ILE A 161 -0.39 -13.43 -0.80
C ILE A 161 -1.83 -13.51 -1.31
N ILE A 162 -2.73 -12.70 -0.76
CA ILE A 162 -4.16 -12.73 -1.05
C ILE A 162 -4.59 -11.35 -1.55
N THR A 163 -5.10 -11.30 -2.77
CA THR A 163 -5.64 -10.07 -3.35
C THR A 163 -7.15 -10.15 -3.50
N TYR A 164 -7.80 -8.99 -3.51
CA TYR A 164 -9.23 -8.86 -3.74
C TYR A 164 -9.47 -7.93 -4.92
N GLY A 165 -10.26 -8.38 -5.88
CA GLY A 165 -10.70 -7.60 -7.04
C GLY A 165 -12.22 -7.55 -7.10
N LYS A 166 -12.76 -6.54 -7.80
CA LYS A 166 -14.20 -6.47 -8.08
C LYS A 166 -14.49 -5.70 -9.37
N SER A 167 -15.70 -5.90 -9.86
CA SER A 167 -16.27 -5.13 -10.96
C SER A 167 -17.73 -4.80 -10.62
N GLY A 168 -17.99 -3.52 -10.35
CA GLY A 168 -19.27 -3.04 -9.86
C GLY A 168 -19.62 -3.59 -8.47
N CYS A 169 -20.91 -3.80 -8.23
CA CYS A 169 -21.44 -4.31 -6.95
C CYS A 169 -21.33 -5.83 -6.78
N CYS A 170 -21.28 -6.55 -7.89
CA CYS A 170 -21.89 -7.86 -7.95
C CYS A 170 -20.95 -8.93 -8.50
N TRP A 171 -19.80 -8.51 -9.04
CA TRP A 171 -18.69 -9.40 -9.40
C TRP A 171 -17.52 -9.14 -8.45
N HIS A 172 -17.05 -10.19 -7.80
CA HIS A 172 -15.90 -10.16 -6.90
C HIS A 172 -14.98 -11.33 -7.19
N ILE A 173 -13.68 -11.13 -7.04
CA ILE A 173 -12.69 -12.20 -7.10
C ILE A 173 -11.75 -12.08 -5.91
N TYR A 174 -11.42 -13.21 -5.29
CA TYR A 174 -10.23 -13.28 -4.46
C TYR A 174 -9.23 -14.22 -5.10
N THR A 175 -7.95 -13.85 -5.03
CA THR A 175 -6.86 -14.58 -5.68
C THR A 175 -5.75 -14.82 -4.67
N GLU A 176 -5.20 -16.04 -4.64
CA GLU A 176 -4.02 -16.36 -3.84
C GLU A 176 -2.80 -16.67 -4.72
N TYR A 177 -1.66 -16.17 -4.29
CA TYR A 177 -0.36 -16.33 -4.92
C TYR A 177 0.61 -17.03 -3.97
N GLU A 178 1.45 -17.89 -4.53
CA GLU A 178 2.67 -18.41 -3.90
C GLU A 178 3.86 -17.56 -4.33
N VAL A 179 4.74 -17.24 -3.39
CA VAL A 179 6.06 -16.67 -3.70
C VAL A 179 7.03 -17.83 -3.85
N ILE A 180 7.54 -18.04 -5.05
CA ILE A 180 8.52 -19.10 -5.33
C ILE A 180 9.87 -18.47 -5.62
N SER A 181 10.87 -18.83 -4.84
CA SER A 181 12.25 -18.34 -5.00
C SER A 181 12.73 -18.51 -6.45
N GLN A 182 13.33 -17.46 -7.02
CA GLN A 182 13.83 -17.38 -8.40
C GLN A 182 12.77 -17.43 -9.51
N ILE A 183 11.49 -17.65 -9.18
CA ILE A 183 10.39 -17.67 -10.14
C ILE A 183 9.52 -16.41 -10.00
N GLY A 184 9.26 -15.96 -8.77
CA GLY A 184 8.35 -14.84 -8.49
C GLY A 184 6.97 -15.33 -8.02
N LEU A 185 5.93 -14.56 -8.29
CA LEU A 185 4.57 -14.87 -7.88
C LEU A 185 3.92 -15.86 -8.85
N VAL A 186 3.43 -16.96 -8.28
CA VAL A 186 2.62 -17.92 -8.99
C VAL A 186 1.20 -17.87 -8.45
N LYS A 187 0.25 -17.48 -9.29
CA LYS A 187 -1.16 -17.60 -8.96
C LYS A 187 -1.52 -19.08 -8.78
N VAL A 188 -2.05 -19.45 -7.62
CA VAL A 188 -2.35 -20.86 -7.29
C VAL A 188 -3.81 -21.14 -6.98
N TYR A 189 -4.58 -20.10 -6.68
CA TYR A 189 -5.97 -20.24 -6.28
C TYR A 189 -6.75 -18.98 -6.64
N GLU A 190 -8.00 -19.12 -7.07
CA GLU A 190 -8.95 -18.01 -7.13
C GLU A 190 -10.38 -18.50 -6.88
N VAL A 191 -11.18 -17.63 -6.27
CA VAL A 191 -12.63 -17.79 -6.25
C VAL A 191 -13.26 -16.52 -6.76
N GLU A 192 -14.06 -16.72 -7.78
CA GLU A 192 -14.88 -15.71 -8.41
C GLU A 192 -16.32 -15.87 -7.93
N LYS A 193 -16.95 -14.76 -7.55
CA LYS A 193 -18.35 -14.67 -7.16
C LYS A 193 -19.03 -13.72 -8.14
N ASP A 194 -19.93 -14.25 -8.94
CA ASP A 194 -20.70 -13.48 -9.93
C ASP A 194 -22.20 -13.53 -9.59
N ALA A 195 -22.73 -12.37 -9.21
CA ALA A 195 -24.15 -12.14 -8.90
C ALA A 195 -24.81 -11.17 -9.90
N GLN A 196 -24.21 -10.92 -11.07
CA GLN A 196 -24.70 -9.91 -12.02
C GLN A 196 -26.10 -10.20 -12.57
N LEU A 197 -26.53 -11.47 -12.58
CA LEU A 197 -27.86 -11.89 -13.04
C LEU A 197 -28.97 -11.75 -11.98
N GLY A 198 -28.65 -11.31 -10.75
CA GLY A 198 -29.60 -10.98 -9.70
C GLY A 198 -30.19 -12.17 -8.94
N ASP A 199 -30.73 -13.18 -9.64
CA ASP A 199 -31.43 -14.31 -8.99
C ASP A 199 -30.48 -15.34 -8.38
N PHE A 200 -29.27 -15.44 -8.92
CA PHE A 200 -28.26 -16.41 -8.52
C PHE A 200 -26.88 -15.78 -8.32
N VAL A 201 -26.13 -16.37 -7.41
CA VAL A 201 -24.69 -16.17 -7.28
C VAL A 201 -23.99 -17.41 -7.83
N THR A 202 -23.19 -17.26 -8.87
CA THR A 202 -22.28 -18.30 -9.35
C THR A 202 -20.94 -18.15 -8.63
N VAL A 203 -20.55 -19.17 -7.88
CA VAL A 203 -19.24 -19.25 -7.23
C VAL A 203 -18.37 -20.21 -8.03
N THR A 204 -17.33 -19.68 -8.68
CA THR A 204 -16.35 -20.46 -9.43
C THR A 204 -15.05 -20.51 -8.65
N THR A 205 -14.61 -21.71 -8.27
CA THR A 205 -13.32 -21.96 -7.64
C THR A 205 -12.36 -22.53 -8.67
N ARG A 206 -11.18 -21.92 -8.81
CA ARG A 206 -10.09 -22.44 -9.63
C ARG A 206 -8.88 -22.70 -8.74
N ILE A 207 -8.25 -23.87 -8.90
CA ILE A 207 -7.07 -24.28 -8.12
C ILE A 207 -6.01 -24.83 -9.08
N LEU A 208 -4.78 -24.36 -8.94
CA LEU A 208 -3.64 -24.92 -9.64
C LEU A 208 -3.20 -26.22 -8.97
N LYS A 209 -3.30 -27.35 -9.66
CA LYS A 209 -2.81 -28.66 -9.19
C LYS A 209 -1.98 -29.32 -10.29
N ASN A 210 -0.75 -29.72 -9.97
CA ASN A 210 0.19 -30.33 -10.91
C ASN A 210 0.36 -29.48 -12.19
N ASN A 211 0.57 -28.17 -12.02
CA ASN A 211 0.70 -27.17 -13.09
C ASN A 211 -0.49 -27.11 -14.06
N LYS A 212 -1.67 -27.58 -13.65
CA LYS A 212 -2.91 -27.48 -14.42
C LYS A 212 -4.02 -26.91 -13.56
N TRP A 213 -4.74 -25.94 -14.11
CA TRP A 213 -5.92 -25.38 -13.46
C TRP A 213 -7.06 -26.38 -13.46
N LYS A 214 -7.64 -26.61 -12.29
CA LYS A 214 -8.91 -27.31 -12.11
C LYS A 214 -9.95 -26.29 -11.69
N SER A 215 -11.10 -26.28 -12.38
CA SER A 215 -12.20 -25.35 -12.13
C SER A 215 -13.45 -26.12 -11.69
N SER A 216 -14.19 -25.55 -10.76
CA SER A 216 -15.53 -26.01 -10.35
C SER A 216 -16.42 -24.81 -10.08
N ALA A 217 -17.67 -24.87 -10.55
CA ALA A 217 -18.66 -23.81 -10.32
C ALA A 217 -19.89 -24.37 -9.61
N LYS A 218 -20.46 -23.57 -8.70
CA LYS A 218 -21.73 -23.86 -8.04
C LYS A 218 -22.60 -22.62 -7.99
N GLN A 219 -23.88 -22.80 -8.27
CA GLN A 219 -24.87 -21.74 -8.20
C GLN A 219 -25.66 -21.81 -6.90
N TYR A 220 -25.94 -20.64 -6.36
CA TYR A 220 -26.75 -20.45 -5.15
C TYR A 220 -27.82 -19.41 -5.45
N LYS A 221 -29.02 -19.54 -4.88
CA LYS A 221 -29.98 -18.45 -4.91
C LYS A 221 -29.42 -17.27 -4.11
N THR A 222 -29.52 -16.06 -4.64
CA THR A 222 -29.00 -14.85 -3.99
C THR A 222 -29.55 -14.67 -2.58
N SER A 223 -30.84 -14.96 -2.38
CA SER A 223 -31.52 -14.87 -1.08
C SER A 223 -31.07 -15.88 -0.02
N GLU A 224 -30.34 -16.93 -0.41
CA GLU A 224 -29.77 -17.93 0.50
C GLU A 224 -28.29 -17.69 0.75
N TYR A 225 -27.57 -17.12 -0.23
CA TYR A 225 -26.12 -16.95 -0.18
C TYR A 225 -25.66 -15.79 0.72
N TYR A 226 -26.42 -14.69 0.76
CA TYR A 226 -26.08 -13.48 1.53
C TYR A 226 -26.77 -13.39 2.91
N LYS A 227 -27.42 -14.47 3.37
CA LYS A 227 -27.95 -14.58 4.73
C LYS A 227 -26.86 -14.99 5.70
#